data_AF-A0AB39TL43-F1
#
_entry.id   AF-A0AB39TL43-F1
#
_cell.length_a   1.000
_cell.length_b   1.000
_cell.length_c   1.000
_cell.angle_alpha   90.00
_cell.angle_beta   90.00
_cell.angle_gamma   90.00
#
_symmetry.space_group_name_H-M   'P 1'
#
loop_
_entity.id
_entity.type
_entity.pdbx_description
1 polymer ?
#
loop_
_entity_poly.entity_id
_entity_poly.type
_entity_poly.pdbx_seq_one_letter_code
_entity_poly.pdbx_strand_id
1 'polypeptide(L)'
;MTETTDRAAGDRPTADHPAGDHPARDRVWSAPAQLVLGLAAAVLTAGTGLFLAAVFLHVAPANTLSRQYRDQIDGVVYPEFEQNWKLFAPNPLQQNITVDARVRTVADGGTTRTRDWTGLTAQDIAAIRGNPAPSHVDQNLLRRAWDFYDGSHDPQDERPTGTRGKLAEQYLKRIALQRIGREVDGERVLEIEFRMTATTVAPPAWSGEAEPPAPKVRELPWWPVADEDYRGLG
;
A
#
# COMPACT_ATOMS: atom_id res chain seq x y z
N MET A 1 20.73 38.37 -96.07
CA MET A 1 19.63 37.83 -95.24
C MET A 1 19.49 36.38 -95.66
N THR A 2 20.08 35.39 -95.01
CA THR A 2 20.22 35.11 -93.56
C THR A 2 21.49 34.26 -93.30
N GLU A 3 21.93 34.28 -92.05
CA GLU A 3 23.19 33.79 -91.47
C GLU A 3 23.54 32.29 -91.66
N THR A 4 24.85 32.04 -91.61
CA THR A 4 25.50 30.77 -91.24
C THR A 4 26.39 31.04 -90.03
N THR A 5 26.30 30.22 -88.97
CA THR A 5 27.31 29.92 -87.94
C THR A 5 26.77 28.69 -87.17
N ASP A 6 27.21 27.46 -87.46
CA ASP A 6 28.37 26.69 -86.98
C ASP A 6 28.53 26.47 -85.45
N ARG A 7 28.76 25.19 -85.14
CA ARG A 7 29.42 24.55 -83.98
C ARG A 7 28.70 24.26 -82.64
N ALA A 8 28.33 22.98 -82.54
CA ALA A 8 28.89 21.95 -81.64
C ALA A 8 28.93 22.16 -80.11
N ALA A 9 28.33 21.20 -79.37
CA ALA A 9 29.04 20.33 -78.43
C ALA A 9 28.10 19.24 -77.90
N GLY A 10 28.50 17.98 -78.10
CA GLY A 10 27.89 16.82 -77.47
C GLY A 10 28.43 16.57 -76.05
N ASP A 11 27.50 16.18 -75.19
CA ASP A 11 27.55 15.09 -74.20
C ASP A 11 28.49 15.16 -72.98
N ARG A 12 27.88 15.21 -71.79
CA ARG A 12 28.35 14.53 -70.57
C ARG A 12 27.13 13.99 -69.81
N PRO A 13 27.10 12.71 -69.42
CA PRO A 13 26.03 12.18 -68.60
C PRO A 13 26.29 12.54 -67.14
N THR A 14 25.40 13.34 -66.53
CA THR A 14 25.29 13.42 -65.07
C THR A 14 24.60 12.14 -64.59
N ALA A 15 25.34 11.29 -63.88
CA ALA A 15 24.79 10.13 -63.20
C ALA A 15 23.78 10.59 -62.16
N ASP A 16 22.50 10.47 -62.51
CA ASP A 16 21.39 10.69 -61.59
C ASP A 16 21.37 9.50 -60.61
N HIS A 17 21.76 9.74 -59.36
CA HIS A 17 21.44 8.82 -58.28
C HIS A 17 19.95 9.02 -57.97
N PRO A 18 19.05 8.05 -58.21
CA PRO A 18 17.74 8.13 -57.62
C PRO A 18 17.92 7.99 -56.11
N ALA A 19 17.81 9.11 -55.40
CA ALA A 19 17.53 9.12 -53.99
C ALA A 19 16.32 8.20 -53.78
N GLY A 20 16.54 7.09 -53.09
CA GLY A 20 15.50 6.15 -52.75
C GLY A 20 14.49 6.84 -51.86
N ASP A 21 13.48 7.45 -52.48
CA ASP A 21 12.26 7.87 -51.83
C ASP A 21 11.55 6.57 -51.44
N HIS A 22 11.80 6.09 -50.22
CA HIS A 22 10.95 5.09 -49.60
C HIS A 22 9.79 5.87 -49.00
N PRO A 23 8.63 5.99 -49.67
CA PRO A 23 7.46 6.54 -49.00
C PRO A 23 7.25 5.70 -47.75
N ALA A 24 7.30 6.37 -46.59
CA ALA A 24 6.86 5.78 -45.34
C ALA A 24 5.46 5.22 -45.63
N ARG A 25 5.36 3.88 -45.67
CA ARG A 25 4.09 3.22 -45.97
C ARG A 25 3.11 3.66 -44.89
N ASP A 26 2.19 4.55 -45.25
CA ASP A 26 1.05 4.87 -44.43
C ASP A 26 0.41 3.55 -44.02
N ARG A 27 0.49 3.25 -42.72
CA ARG A 27 -0.09 2.04 -42.19
C ARG A 27 -1.60 2.27 -42.19
N VAL A 28 -2.25 1.93 -43.31
CA VAL A 28 -3.69 2.06 -43.48
C VAL A 28 -4.36 1.03 -42.57
N TRP A 29 -4.78 1.47 -41.39
CA TRP A 29 -5.58 0.65 -40.49
C TRP A 29 -6.95 0.39 -41.11
N SER A 30 -7.45 -0.84 -41.00
CA SER A 30 -8.80 -1.17 -41.43
C SER A 30 -9.84 -0.34 -40.67
N ALA A 31 -10.97 -0.01 -41.30
CA ALA A 31 -12.08 0.72 -40.67
C ALA A 31 -12.50 0.17 -39.28
N PRO A 32 -12.64 -1.16 -39.06
CA PRO A 32 -12.93 -1.68 -37.73
C PRO A 32 -11.79 -1.44 -36.73
N ALA A 33 -10.53 -1.52 -37.16
CA ALA A 33 -9.39 -1.19 -36.30
C ALA A 33 -9.38 0.29 -35.91
N GLN A 34 -9.69 1.20 -36.84
CA GLN A 34 -9.79 2.63 -36.55
C GLN A 34 -10.94 2.93 -35.57
N LEU A 35 -12.08 2.26 -35.71
CA LEU A 35 -13.20 2.38 -34.78
C LEU A 35 -12.79 1.94 -33.37
N VAL A 36 -12.17 0.75 -33.25
CA VAL A 36 -11.72 0.22 -31.96
C VAL A 36 -10.69 1.13 -31.32
N LEU A 37 -9.71 1.63 -32.09
CA LEU A 37 -8.68 2.52 -31.58
C LEU A 37 -9.24 3.88 -31.18
N GLY A 38 -10.19 4.43 -31.95
CA GLY A 38 -10.89 5.66 -31.61
C GLY A 38 -11.72 5.52 -30.34
N LEU A 39 -12.44 4.41 -30.18
CA LEU A 39 -13.22 4.13 -28.97
C LEU A 39 -12.30 3.93 -27.76
N ALA A 40 -11.22 3.16 -27.91
CA ALA A 40 -10.24 2.95 -26.84
C ALA A 40 -9.61 4.27 -26.40
N ALA A 41 -9.22 5.12 -27.35
CA ALA A 41 -8.70 6.46 -27.06
C ALA A 41 -9.73 7.31 -26.31
N ALA A 42 -10.99 7.33 -26.75
CA ALA A 42 -12.05 8.09 -26.09
C ALA A 42 -12.29 7.63 -24.65
N VAL A 43 -12.32 6.31 -24.41
CA VAL A 43 -12.48 5.73 -23.06
C VAL A 43 -11.30 6.09 -22.18
N LEU A 44 -10.06 5.94 -22.68
CA LEU A 44 -8.85 6.26 -21.91
C LEU A 44 -8.76 7.75 -21.56
N THR A 45 -9.07 8.63 -22.52
CA THR A 45 -9.08 10.08 -22.28
C THR A 45 -10.15 10.46 -21.27
N ALA A 46 -11.37 9.94 -21.40
CA ALA A 46 -12.44 10.21 -20.45
C ALA A 46 -12.10 9.70 -19.04
N GLY A 47 -11.62 8.46 -18.93
CA GLY A 47 -11.20 7.87 -17.66
C GLY A 47 -10.08 8.66 -16.99
N THR A 48 -9.06 9.06 -17.75
CA THR A 48 -7.96 9.91 -17.25
C THR A 48 -8.48 11.26 -16.78
N GLY A 49 -9.38 11.90 -17.54
CA GLY A 49 -9.98 13.18 -17.16
C GLY A 49 -10.78 13.09 -15.87
N LEU A 50 -11.59 12.03 -15.70
CA LEU A 50 -12.35 11.78 -14.47
C LEU A 50 -11.43 11.54 -13.27
N PHE A 51 -10.36 10.76 -13.45
CA PHE A 51 -9.38 10.52 -12.39
C PHE A 51 -8.68 11.81 -11.96
N LEU A 52 -8.19 12.60 -12.93
CA LEU A 52 -7.55 13.89 -12.64
C LEU A 52 -8.51 14.86 -11.96
N ALA A 53 -9.79 14.87 -12.35
CA ALA A 53 -10.81 15.68 -11.67
C ALA A 53 -11.03 15.23 -10.22
N ALA A 54 -11.07 13.91 -9.96
CA ALA A 54 -11.17 13.38 -8.60
C ALA A 54 -9.96 13.76 -7.74
N VAL A 55 -8.74 13.59 -8.26
CA VAL A 55 -7.50 13.99 -7.58
C VAL A 55 -7.49 15.50 -7.33
N PHE A 56 -7.89 16.32 -8.30
CA PHE A 56 -8.00 17.77 -8.13
C PHE A 56 -8.98 18.13 -7.02
N LEU A 57 -10.19 17.55 -7.02
CA LEU A 57 -11.20 17.83 -6.00
C LEU A 57 -10.76 17.37 -4.60
N HIS A 58 -9.92 16.34 -4.52
CA HIS A 58 -9.37 15.82 -3.28
C HIS A 58 -8.29 16.75 -2.70
N VAL A 59 -7.43 17.36 -3.53
CA VAL A 59 -6.34 18.25 -3.08
C VAL A 59 -6.77 19.71 -2.97
N ALA A 60 -7.79 20.14 -3.73
CA ALA A 60 -8.28 21.50 -3.72
C ALA A 60 -8.96 21.88 -2.38
N PRO A 61 -9.03 23.18 -2.04
CA PRO A 61 -9.80 23.64 -0.89
C PRO A 61 -11.26 23.15 -0.93
N ALA A 62 -11.83 22.89 0.25
CA ALA A 62 -13.17 22.33 0.37
C ALA A 62 -14.22 23.19 -0.34
N ASN A 63 -14.96 22.58 -1.26
CA ASN A 63 -16.01 23.21 -2.06
C ASN A 63 -17.29 22.35 -2.01
N THR A 64 -18.39 22.84 -2.56
CA THR A 64 -19.69 22.15 -2.49
C THR A 64 -19.65 20.76 -3.12
N LEU A 65 -18.92 20.60 -4.22
CA LEU A 65 -18.78 19.31 -4.92
C LEU A 65 -17.95 18.32 -4.11
N SER A 66 -16.79 18.74 -3.57
CA SER A 66 -15.94 17.86 -2.75
C SER A 66 -16.56 17.48 -1.41
N ARG A 67 -17.51 18.28 -0.90
CA ARG A 67 -18.32 17.91 0.27
C ARG A 67 -19.42 16.92 -0.06
N GLN A 68 -20.15 17.13 -1.16
CA GLN A 68 -21.27 16.28 -1.55
C GLN A 68 -20.83 14.89 -2.03
N TYR A 69 -19.68 14.80 -2.72
CA TYR A 69 -19.19 13.57 -3.33
C TYR A 69 -17.92 13.02 -2.67
N ARG A 70 -17.72 13.31 -1.39
CA ARG A 70 -16.50 12.96 -0.63
C ARG A 70 -16.19 11.47 -0.73
N ASP A 71 -17.15 10.60 -0.44
CA ASP A 71 -16.94 9.16 -0.40
C ASP A 71 -16.53 8.59 -1.77
N GLN A 72 -17.09 9.12 -2.86
CA GLN A 72 -16.76 8.70 -4.23
C GLN A 72 -15.36 9.18 -4.64
N ILE A 73 -15.01 10.42 -4.28
CA ILE A 73 -13.68 10.99 -4.53
C ILE A 73 -12.63 10.18 -3.76
N ASP A 74 -12.88 9.95 -2.47
CA ASP A 74 -12.00 9.21 -1.57
C ASP A 74 -11.82 7.74 -2.01
N GLY A 75 -12.90 7.11 -2.49
CA GLY A 75 -12.85 5.75 -3.04
C GLY A 75 -12.02 5.62 -4.32
N VAL A 76 -11.89 6.68 -5.12
CA VAL A 76 -11.03 6.71 -6.31
C VAL A 76 -9.58 7.03 -5.95
N VAL A 77 -9.37 7.90 -4.95
CA VAL A 77 -8.03 8.44 -4.64
C VAL A 77 -7.25 7.58 -3.66
N TYR A 78 -7.84 7.17 -2.53
CA TYR A 78 -7.12 6.48 -1.46
C TYR A 78 -6.56 5.08 -1.79
N PRO A 79 -7.08 4.31 -2.78
CA PRO A 79 -6.42 3.06 -3.17
C PRO A 79 -4.99 3.27 -3.70
N GLU A 80 -4.76 4.36 -4.43
CA GLU A 80 -3.48 4.65 -5.10
C GLU A 80 -2.65 5.71 -4.34
N PHE A 81 -3.32 6.64 -3.65
CA PHE A 81 -2.70 7.77 -2.97
C PHE A 81 -3.10 7.84 -1.50
N GLU A 82 -2.52 6.96 -0.68
CA GLU A 82 -2.62 7.07 0.77
C GLU A 82 -1.86 8.32 1.26
N GLN A 83 -2.57 9.32 1.79
CA GLN A 83 -1.95 10.52 2.36
C GLN A 83 -1.35 10.19 3.74
N ASN A 84 -0.04 9.93 3.80
CA ASN A 84 0.68 9.75 5.06
C ASN A 84 1.87 10.69 5.15
N TRP A 85 1.63 11.94 5.58
CA TRP A 85 2.64 13.01 5.67
C TRP A 85 3.54 12.95 6.91
N LYS A 86 3.61 11.80 7.60
CA LYS A 86 4.37 11.64 8.84
C LYS A 86 5.88 11.96 8.71
N LEU A 87 6.42 12.03 7.48
CA LEU A 87 7.84 12.33 7.21
C LEU A 87 8.20 13.83 7.26
N PHE A 88 7.21 14.72 7.17
CA PHE A 88 7.40 16.18 7.25
C PHE A 88 6.75 16.79 8.50
N ALA A 89 6.25 15.95 9.40
CA ALA A 89 5.81 16.43 10.70
C ALA A 89 7.02 17.02 11.45
N PRO A 90 6.87 18.18 12.14
CA PRO A 90 7.95 18.80 12.91
C PRO A 90 8.68 17.86 13.87
N ASN A 91 7.99 16.79 14.32
CA ASN A 91 8.57 15.64 14.98
C ASN A 91 8.23 14.38 14.16
N PRO A 92 9.15 13.82 13.36
CA PRO A 92 8.93 12.52 12.74
C PRO A 92 8.68 11.46 13.83
N LEU A 93 8.16 10.28 13.48
CA LEU A 93 7.92 9.19 14.45
C LEU A 93 9.22 8.84 15.19
N GLN A 94 9.42 9.41 16.36
CA GLN A 94 10.53 9.11 17.27
C GLN A 94 10.21 7.90 18.15
N GLN A 95 9.32 7.00 17.72
CA GLN A 95 8.86 5.89 18.52
C GLN A 95 8.96 4.58 17.74
N ASN A 96 9.56 3.58 18.40
CA ASN A 96 9.49 2.19 18.01
C ASN A 96 8.19 1.61 18.57
N ILE A 97 7.33 1.12 17.68
CA ILE A 97 6.11 0.42 18.05
C ILE A 97 6.38 -1.09 17.94
N THR A 98 6.06 -1.81 19.00
CA THR A 98 6.09 -3.28 19.02
C THR A 98 4.70 -3.79 19.34
N VAL A 99 4.30 -4.85 18.65
CA VAL A 99 3.03 -5.54 18.85
C VAL A 99 3.32 -6.97 19.28
N ASP A 100 2.77 -7.33 20.44
CA ASP A 100 2.80 -8.67 21.02
C ASP A 100 1.38 -9.23 21.05
N ALA A 101 1.25 -10.55 21.11
CA ALA A 101 -0.02 -11.21 21.36
C ALA A 101 0.13 -12.30 22.42
N ARG A 102 -0.88 -12.51 23.24
CA ARG A 102 -0.98 -13.68 24.12
C ARG A 102 -2.35 -14.33 23.95
N VAL A 103 -2.42 -15.61 24.30
CA VAL A 103 -3.64 -16.40 24.14
C VAL A 103 -4.09 -16.98 25.47
N ARG A 104 -5.40 -17.20 25.57
CA ARG A 104 -6.02 -18.02 26.60
C ARG A 104 -6.36 -19.36 25.97
N THR A 105 -5.84 -20.44 26.54
CA THR A 105 -6.06 -21.80 26.07
C THR A 105 -6.99 -22.57 26.99
N VAL A 106 -7.53 -23.68 26.50
CA VAL A 106 -8.32 -24.63 27.28
C VAL A 106 -7.76 -26.04 27.17
N ALA A 107 -7.55 -26.67 28.33
CA ALA A 107 -7.12 -28.06 28.42
C ALA A 107 -8.29 -29.04 28.27
N ASP A 108 -7.96 -30.30 27.97
CA ASP A 108 -8.89 -31.43 27.98
C ASP A 108 -9.42 -31.63 29.41
N GLY A 109 -10.56 -31.02 29.72
CA GLY A 109 -11.10 -30.90 31.07
C GLY A 109 -11.68 -29.52 31.40
N GLY A 110 -11.56 -28.55 30.50
CA GLY A 110 -12.21 -27.24 30.61
C GLY A 110 -11.46 -26.21 31.45
N THR A 111 -10.29 -26.57 32.00
CA THR A 111 -9.42 -25.60 32.69
C THR A 111 -8.82 -24.62 31.68
N THR A 112 -8.96 -23.33 31.95
CA THR A 112 -8.38 -22.28 31.12
C THR A 112 -7.02 -21.83 31.65
N ARG A 113 -6.10 -21.51 30.74
CA ARG A 113 -4.76 -21.01 31.07
C ARG A 113 -4.41 -19.83 30.19
N THR A 114 -3.97 -18.73 30.78
CA THR A 114 -3.37 -17.62 30.04
C THR A 114 -1.91 -17.93 29.74
N ARG A 115 -1.50 -17.80 28.49
CA ARG A 115 -0.12 -18.02 28.02
C ARG A 115 0.69 -16.72 28.06
N ASP A 116 1.99 -16.86 27.96
CA ASP A 116 2.92 -15.73 27.91
C ASP A 116 2.78 -14.94 26.60
N TRP A 117 3.31 -13.72 26.63
CA TRP A 117 3.36 -12.84 25.46
C TRP A 117 4.28 -13.40 24.38
N THR A 118 3.74 -13.54 23.17
CA THR A 118 4.47 -13.86 21.95
C THR A 118 4.78 -12.56 21.20
N GLY A 119 6.07 -12.27 21.02
CA GLY A 119 6.51 -11.06 20.33
C GLY A 119 6.35 -11.13 18.82
N LEU A 120 5.21 -10.67 18.30
CA LEU A 120 4.93 -10.73 16.86
C LEU A 120 5.89 -9.83 16.07
N THR A 121 6.12 -8.60 16.53
CA THR A 121 7.12 -7.71 15.91
C THR A 121 8.55 -8.26 16.05
N ALA A 122 8.86 -8.96 17.14
CA ALA A 122 10.18 -9.55 17.32
C ALA A 122 10.46 -10.67 16.29
N GLN A 123 9.44 -11.45 15.92
CA GLN A 123 9.54 -12.44 14.84
C GLN A 123 9.82 -11.77 13.49
N ASP A 124 9.11 -10.69 13.17
CA ASP A 124 9.32 -9.92 11.93
C ASP A 124 10.75 -9.35 11.87
N ILE A 125 11.22 -8.74 12.97
CA ILE A 125 12.58 -8.22 13.07
C ILE A 125 13.61 -9.33 12.90
N ALA A 126 13.38 -10.51 13.48
CA ALA A 126 14.29 -11.65 13.36
C ALA A 126 14.40 -12.14 11.90
N ALA A 127 13.30 -12.15 11.15
CA ALA A 127 13.29 -12.51 9.72
C ALA A 127 14.01 -11.49 8.82
N ILE A 128 13.96 -10.20 9.20
CA ILE A 128 14.60 -9.11 8.46
C ILE A 128 16.09 -8.97 8.79
N ARG A 129 16.47 -9.19 10.05
CA ARG A 129 17.82 -8.89 10.54
C ARG A 129 18.89 -9.71 9.80
N GLY A 130 19.79 -9.00 9.13
CA GLY A 130 20.90 -9.63 8.37
C GLY A 130 20.49 -10.20 7.02
N ASN A 131 19.23 -10.05 6.59
CA ASN A 131 18.77 -10.43 5.27
C ASN A 131 19.01 -9.27 4.27
N PRO A 132 19.80 -9.45 3.20
CA PRO A 132 20.05 -8.39 2.22
C PRO A 132 18.85 -8.10 1.31
N ALA A 133 17.85 -8.99 1.25
CA ALA A 133 16.63 -8.83 0.47
C ALA A 133 15.42 -9.32 1.29
N PRO A 134 15.05 -8.61 2.37
CA PRO A 134 13.96 -9.03 3.26
C PRO A 134 12.60 -8.97 2.56
N SER A 135 11.69 -9.87 2.95
CA SER A 135 10.32 -9.88 2.42
C SER A 135 9.58 -8.59 2.77
N HIS A 136 8.81 -8.05 1.84
CA HIS A 136 7.93 -6.91 2.13
C HIS A 136 6.82 -7.28 3.13
N VAL A 137 6.44 -8.55 3.17
CA VAL A 137 5.44 -9.06 4.12
C VAL A 137 5.98 -8.93 5.54
N ASP A 138 7.18 -9.46 5.82
CA ASP A 138 7.81 -9.37 7.14
C ASP A 138 8.01 -7.91 7.57
N GLN A 139 8.33 -7.02 6.63
CA GLN A 139 8.55 -5.61 6.92
C GLN A 139 7.27 -4.81 7.23
N ASN A 140 6.14 -5.16 6.60
CA ASN A 140 4.98 -4.25 6.56
C ASN A 140 3.67 -4.86 7.03
N LEU A 141 3.52 -6.19 7.02
CA LEU A 141 2.22 -6.84 7.28
C LEU A 141 1.64 -6.43 8.63
N LEU A 142 2.39 -6.67 9.70
CA LEU A 142 1.94 -6.39 11.07
C LEU A 142 1.82 -4.89 11.32
N ARG A 143 2.75 -4.08 10.79
CA ARG A 143 2.69 -2.62 10.89
C ARG A 143 1.43 -2.07 10.23
N ARG A 144 1.11 -2.49 9.00
CA ARG A 144 -0.10 -2.09 8.28
C ARG A 144 -1.37 -2.55 9.01
N ALA A 145 -1.37 -3.73 9.61
CA ALA A 145 -2.49 -4.22 10.40
C ALA A 145 -2.73 -3.36 11.66
N TRP A 146 -1.66 -2.99 12.36
CA TRP A 146 -1.74 -2.11 13.52
C TRP A 146 -2.18 -0.69 13.13
N ASP A 147 -1.58 -0.10 12.09
CA ASP A 147 -1.96 1.23 11.58
C ASP A 147 -3.45 1.26 11.18
N PHE A 148 -3.96 0.17 10.58
CA PHE A 148 -5.37 0.05 10.24
C PHE A 148 -6.26 -0.02 11.50
N TYR A 149 -5.88 -0.81 12.50
CA TYR A 149 -6.60 -0.87 13.78
C TYR A 149 -6.64 0.49 14.48
N ASP A 150 -5.48 1.15 14.60
CA ASP A 150 -5.35 2.45 15.26
C ASP A 150 -6.18 3.53 14.56
N GLY A 151 -6.23 3.52 13.23
CA GLY A 151 -7.04 4.44 12.44
C GLY A 151 -8.55 4.14 12.46
N SER A 152 -8.99 3.00 12.99
CA SER A 152 -10.38 2.55 12.97
C SER A 152 -10.99 2.33 14.35
N HIS A 153 -10.31 2.73 15.43
CA HIS A 153 -10.79 2.61 16.80
C HIS A 153 -10.60 3.91 17.56
N ASP A 154 -11.50 4.19 18.49
CA ASP A 154 -11.31 5.25 19.47
C ASP A 154 -10.20 4.84 20.45
N PRO A 155 -9.15 5.67 20.63
CA PRO A 155 -8.00 5.30 21.44
C PRO A 155 -8.27 5.36 22.95
N GLN A 156 -9.42 5.85 23.41
CA GLN A 156 -9.79 5.90 24.81
C GLN A 156 -10.60 4.67 25.24
N ASP A 157 -11.50 4.18 24.38
CA ASP A 157 -12.41 3.08 24.73
C ASP A 157 -12.33 1.86 23.81
N GLU A 158 -11.41 1.84 22.84
CA GLU A 158 -11.18 0.76 21.89
C GLU A 158 -12.42 0.40 21.06
N ARG A 159 -13.39 1.33 20.92
CA ARG A 159 -14.59 1.06 20.12
C ARG A 159 -14.32 1.30 18.64
N PRO A 160 -14.83 0.42 17.75
CA PRO A 160 -14.65 0.59 16.32
C PRO A 160 -15.38 1.82 15.79
N THR A 161 -14.68 2.67 15.06
CA THR A 161 -15.22 3.85 14.39
C THR A 161 -15.80 3.44 13.02
N GLY A 162 -16.99 2.84 13.07
CA GLY A 162 -17.73 2.41 11.87
C GLY A 162 -17.45 0.98 11.43
N THR A 163 -17.80 0.66 10.18
CA THR A 163 -17.80 -0.72 9.67
C THR A 163 -16.40 -1.31 9.46
N ARG A 164 -15.36 -0.47 9.38
CA ARG A 164 -13.98 -0.88 9.12
C ARG A 164 -13.27 -1.45 10.36
N GLY A 165 -13.70 -1.08 11.57
CA GLY A 165 -13.02 -1.52 12.81
C GLY A 165 -13.02 -3.03 13.00
N LYS A 166 -14.17 -3.69 12.76
CA LYS A 166 -14.26 -5.16 12.81
C LYS A 166 -13.34 -5.87 11.80
N LEU A 167 -13.12 -5.26 10.64
CA LEU A 167 -12.19 -5.81 9.65
C LEU A 167 -10.74 -5.68 10.12
N ALA A 168 -10.40 -4.57 10.78
CA ALA A 168 -9.08 -4.38 11.37
C ALA A 168 -8.81 -5.38 12.51
N GLU A 169 -9.79 -5.59 13.40
CA GLU A 169 -9.75 -6.62 14.45
C GLU A 169 -9.51 -8.01 13.85
N GLN A 170 -10.31 -8.41 12.85
CA GLN A 170 -10.17 -9.69 12.17
C GLN A 170 -8.80 -9.83 11.51
N TYR A 171 -8.31 -8.79 10.85
CA TYR A 171 -7.02 -8.84 10.17
C TYR A 171 -5.87 -9.03 11.16
N LEU A 172 -5.83 -8.24 12.23
CA LEU A 172 -4.81 -8.35 13.28
C LEU A 172 -4.86 -9.72 13.98
N LYS A 173 -6.08 -10.17 14.34
CA LYS A 173 -6.33 -11.49 14.93
C LYS A 173 -5.78 -12.62 14.06
N ARG A 174 -6.06 -12.59 12.75
CA ARG A 174 -5.64 -13.65 11.82
C ARG A 174 -4.13 -13.70 11.62
N ILE A 175 -3.44 -12.56 11.60
CA ILE A 175 -1.97 -12.52 11.53
C ILE A 175 -1.36 -13.21 12.75
N ALA A 176 -1.87 -12.93 13.95
CA ALA A 176 -1.37 -13.56 15.17
C ALA A 176 -1.68 -15.06 15.22
N LEU A 177 -2.89 -15.46 14.86
CA LEU A 177 -3.29 -16.87 14.83
C LEU A 177 -2.52 -17.69 13.79
N GLN A 178 -2.12 -17.09 12.67
CA GLN A 178 -1.24 -17.75 11.70
C GLN A 178 0.14 -18.06 12.29
N ARG A 179 0.62 -17.23 13.23
CA ARG A 179 1.93 -17.36 13.87
C ARG A 179 1.90 -18.25 15.11
N ILE A 180 0.82 -18.17 15.89
CA ILE A 180 0.65 -18.92 17.14
C ILE A 180 0.09 -20.33 16.86
N GLY A 181 -0.76 -20.48 15.84
CA GLY A 181 -1.45 -21.72 15.54
C GLY A 181 -2.77 -21.88 16.30
N ARG A 182 -3.41 -23.04 16.08
CA ARG A 182 -4.72 -23.39 16.68
C ARG A 182 -4.62 -23.82 18.14
N GLU A 183 -3.46 -24.34 18.51
CA GLU A 183 -3.18 -24.96 19.80
C GLU A 183 -1.80 -24.50 20.28
N VAL A 184 -1.66 -24.34 21.59
CA VAL A 184 -0.38 -24.10 22.25
C VAL A 184 -0.19 -25.19 23.29
N ASP A 185 0.90 -25.96 23.17
CA ASP A 185 1.18 -27.15 23.98
C ASP A 185 0.03 -28.19 23.96
N GLY A 186 -0.67 -28.33 22.83
CA GLY A 186 -1.81 -29.23 22.67
C GLY A 186 -3.12 -28.72 23.28
N GLU A 187 -3.14 -27.51 23.86
CA GLU A 187 -4.36 -26.88 24.36
C GLU A 187 -4.94 -25.90 23.33
N ARG A 188 -6.24 -25.98 23.06
CA ARG A 188 -6.92 -25.14 22.07
C ARG A 188 -6.97 -23.67 22.49
N VAL A 189 -6.68 -22.77 21.56
CA VAL A 189 -6.84 -21.32 21.76
C VAL A 189 -8.32 -20.92 21.80
N LEU A 190 -8.74 -20.23 22.87
CA LEU A 190 -10.09 -19.71 23.07
C LEU A 190 -10.21 -18.22 22.75
N GLU A 191 -9.26 -17.45 23.26
CA GLU A 191 -9.27 -15.99 23.17
C GLU A 191 -7.84 -15.50 22.95
N ILE A 192 -7.72 -14.33 22.34
CA ILE A 192 -6.45 -13.67 22.08
C ILE A 192 -6.51 -12.23 22.57
N GLU A 193 -5.37 -11.75 23.06
CA GLU A 193 -5.19 -10.37 23.48
C GLU A 193 -3.93 -9.83 22.84
N PHE A 194 -3.95 -8.54 22.53
CA PHE A 194 -2.84 -7.84 21.91
C PHE A 194 -2.31 -6.77 22.84
N ARG A 195 -1.00 -6.52 22.74
CA ARG A 195 -0.35 -5.42 23.40
C ARG A 195 0.50 -4.66 22.42
N MET A 196 0.31 -3.35 22.39
CA MET A 196 1.22 -2.44 21.74
C MET A 196 2.10 -1.75 22.78
N THR A 197 3.41 -1.75 22.55
CA THR A 197 4.36 -0.97 23.33
C THR A 197 5.04 0.05 22.42
N ALA A 198 4.84 1.33 22.73
CA ALA A 198 5.48 2.46 22.08
C ALA A 198 6.67 2.93 22.92
N THR A 199 7.87 2.76 22.39
CA THR A 199 9.14 3.15 23.02
C THR A 199 9.76 4.29 22.24
N THR A 200 10.03 5.42 22.89
CA THR A 200 10.74 6.52 22.26
C THR A 200 12.17 6.10 21.91
N VAL A 201 12.61 6.41 20.69
CA VAL A 201 13.96 6.14 20.18
C VAL A 201 14.96 6.94 21.01
N ALA A 202 15.96 6.25 21.56
CA ALA A 202 16.97 6.91 22.36
C ALA A 202 17.77 7.92 21.51
N PRO A 203 18.09 9.11 22.07
CA PRO A 203 18.99 10.03 21.39
C PRO A 203 20.37 9.38 21.22
N PRO A 204 21.13 9.76 20.20
CA PRO A 204 22.47 9.24 20.01
C PRO A 204 23.37 9.64 21.19
N ALA A 205 24.38 8.82 21.50
CA ALA A 205 25.24 9.01 22.68
C ALA A 205 26.00 10.35 22.73
N TRP A 206 26.13 11.05 21.59
CA TRP A 206 26.75 12.36 21.49
C TRP A 206 25.78 13.54 21.72
N SER A 207 24.47 13.27 21.87
CA SER A 207 23.46 14.28 22.16
C SER A 207 23.35 14.56 23.66
N GLY A 208 23.13 15.82 24.02
CA GLY A 208 22.81 16.23 25.40
C GLY A 208 21.31 16.21 25.72
N GLU A 209 20.50 15.60 24.85
CA GLU A 209 19.06 15.47 25.04
C GLU A 209 18.74 14.57 26.24
N ALA A 210 17.62 14.87 26.91
CA ALA A 210 17.17 14.10 28.07
C ALA A 210 16.84 12.65 27.71
N GLU A 211 16.91 11.77 28.70
CA GLU A 211 16.48 10.38 28.51
C GLU A 211 15.02 10.33 28.07
N PRO A 212 14.68 9.42 27.13
CA PRO A 212 13.31 9.29 26.69
C PRO A 212 12.37 8.85 27.84
N PRO A 213 11.09 9.25 27.81
CA PRO A 213 10.13 8.81 28.80
C PRO A 213 9.95 7.29 28.76
N ALA A 214 9.42 6.73 29.86
CA ALA A 214 9.09 5.32 29.94
C ALA A 214 8.15 4.88 28.79
N PRO A 215 8.29 3.64 28.27
CA PRO A 215 7.45 3.13 27.21
C PRO A 215 5.95 3.21 27.57
N LYS A 216 5.13 3.57 26.58
CA LYS A 216 3.67 3.54 26.73
C LYS A 216 3.14 2.20 26.27
N VAL A 217 2.32 1.58 27.10
CA VAL A 217 1.71 0.27 26.83
C VAL A 217 0.21 0.45 26.62
N ARG A 218 -0.32 -0.16 25.56
CA ARG A 218 -1.74 -0.24 25.23
C ARG A 218 -2.11 -1.70 25.06
N GLU A 219 -2.88 -2.26 25.99
CA GLU A 219 -3.43 -3.61 25.89
C GLU A 219 -4.86 -3.53 25.36
N LEU A 220 -5.15 -4.32 24.33
CA LEU A 220 -6.47 -4.40 23.71
C LEU A 220 -7.37 -5.36 24.52
N PRO A 221 -8.70 -5.26 24.41
CA PRO A 221 -9.59 -6.24 25.03
C PRO A 221 -9.37 -7.65 24.48
N TRP A 222 -9.72 -8.66 25.27
CA TRP A 222 -9.73 -10.05 24.83
C TRP A 222 -10.75 -10.27 23.71
N TRP A 223 -10.31 -10.90 22.63
CA TRP A 223 -11.16 -11.26 21.51
C TRP A 223 -11.36 -12.78 21.44
N PRO A 224 -12.60 -13.26 21.27
CA PRO A 224 -12.85 -14.66 21.06
C PRO A 224 -12.24 -15.13 19.73
N VAL A 225 -11.74 -16.36 19.75
CA VAL A 225 -11.18 -17.06 18.61
C VAL A 225 -12.13 -18.19 18.21
N ALA A 226 -12.57 -18.17 16.96
CA ALA A 226 -13.47 -19.15 16.39
C ALA A 226 -12.86 -19.82 15.15
N ASP A 227 -13.43 -20.94 14.71
CA ASP A 227 -12.91 -21.70 13.56
C ASP A 227 -12.85 -20.88 12.26
N GLU A 228 -13.74 -19.91 12.12
CA GLU A 228 -13.75 -18.94 11.02
C GLU A 228 -12.47 -18.10 10.94
N ASP A 229 -11.84 -17.80 12.08
CA ASP A 229 -10.60 -17.03 12.13
C ASP A 229 -9.43 -17.80 11.51
N TYR A 230 -9.51 -19.13 11.47
CA TYR A 230 -8.50 -19.96 10.83
C TYR A 230 -8.83 -20.33 9.39
N ARG A 231 -9.99 -19.94 8.86
CA ARG A 231 -10.38 -20.29 7.48
C ARG A 231 -9.37 -19.74 6.49
N GLY A 232 -8.65 -20.60 5.76
CA GLY A 232 -7.64 -20.17 4.78
C GLY A 232 -6.29 -19.76 5.40
N LEU A 233 -6.13 -19.93 6.72
CA LEU A 233 -4.81 -20.03 7.34
C LEU A 233 -4.41 -21.50 7.22
N GLY A 234 -3.42 -21.79 6.37
CA GLY A 234 -2.91 -23.14 6.12
C GLY A 234 -2.16 -23.70 7.31
#